data_AF-A0A959DZ41-F1
#
_entry.id   AF-A0A959DZ41-F1
#
_cell.length_a   1.000
_cell.length_b   1.000
_cell.length_c   1.000
_cell.angle_alpha   90.00
_cell.angle_beta   90.00
_cell.angle_gamma   90.00
#
_symmetry.space_group_name_H-M   'P 1'
#
loop_
_entity.id
_entity.type
_entity.pdbx_description
1 polymer ?
#
loop_
_entity_poly.entity_id
_entity_poly.type
_entity_poly.pdbx_seq_one_letter_code
_entity_poly.pdbx_strand_id
1 'polypeptide(L)' 'MSEAQHSDPLKFLYSYMNNASPTGFEKEGQKIWTNYISPFVDEIRSDYYGTAYGIINPDHPYKVV' A
#
# COMPACT_ATOMS: atom_id res chain seq x y z
N MET A 1 7.46 -2.39 -21.67
CA MET A 1 7.19 -1.44 -20.59
C MET A 1 5.69 -1.36 -20.46
N SER A 2 5.11 -2.05 -19.47
CA SER A 2 3.66 -2.09 -19.25
C SER A 2 3.22 -0.69 -18.84
N GLU A 3 2.26 -0.10 -19.56
CA GLU A 3 1.54 1.06 -19.04
C GLU A 3 0.97 0.65 -17.68
N ALA A 4 1.31 1.39 -16.61
CA ALA A 4 0.66 1.20 -15.33
C ALA A 4 -0.81 1.57 -15.53
N GLN A 5 -1.71 0.59 -15.45
CA GLN A 5 -3.14 0.80 -15.43
C GLN A 5 -3.47 1.54 -14.13
N HIS A 6 -3.50 2.88 -14.18
CA HIS A 6 -3.79 3.67 -12.99
C HIS A 6 -5.25 3.43 -12.62
N SER A 7 -5.47 2.83 -11.44
CA SER A 7 -6.81 2.70 -10.89
C SER A 7 -7.39 4.10 -10.68
N ASP A 8 -8.63 4.30 -11.12
CA ASP A 8 -9.39 5.52 -10.83
C ASP A 8 -9.27 5.88 -9.33
N PRO A 9 -8.68 7.04 -8.98
CA PRO A 9 -8.45 7.44 -7.59
C PRO A 9 -9.75 7.48 -6.77
N LEU A 10 -10.88 7.85 -7.39
CA LEU A 10 -12.17 7.87 -6.72
C LEU A 10 -12.67 6.46 -6.43
N LYS A 11 -12.45 5.52 -7.35
CA LYS A 11 -12.78 4.10 -7.14
C LYS A 11 -11.94 3.48 -6.04
N PHE A 12 -10.65 3.77 -5.99
CA PHE A 12 -9.78 3.36 -4.88
C PHE A 12 -10.29 3.93 -3.56
N LEU A 13 -10.48 5.25 -3.47
CA LEU A 13 -10.91 5.92 -2.25
C LEU A 13 -12.26 5.36 -1.78
N TYR A 14 -13.20 5.17 -2.69
CA TYR A 14 -14.49 4.56 -2.37
C TYR A 14 -14.32 3.13 -1.81
N SER A 15 -13.52 2.27 -2.45
CA SER A 15 -13.27 0.92 -1.95
C SER A 15 -12.58 0.91 -0.59
N TYR A 16 -11.61 1.81 -0.39
CA TYR A 16 -10.84 1.91 0.85
C TYR A 16 -11.71 2.39 2.02
N MET A 17 -12.49 3.44 1.80
CA MET A 17 -13.38 4.02 2.82
C MET A 17 -14.56 3.11 3.19
N ASN A 18 -15.04 2.27 2.26
CA ASN A 18 -16.12 1.32 2.51
C ASN A 18 -15.65 -0.02 3.07
N ASN A 19 -14.35 -0.21 3.30
CA ASN A 19 -13.83 -1.41 3.94
C ASN A 19 -13.81 -1.25 5.48
N ALA A 20 -14.52 -2.13 6.18
CA ALA A 20 -14.44 -2.20 7.64
C ALA A 20 -13.03 -2.62 8.07
N SER A 21 -12.36 -1.78 8.85
CA SER A 21 -10.98 -2.00 9.32
C SER A 21 -10.82 -1.56 10.78
N PRO A 22 -11.56 -2.18 11.73
CA PRO A 22 -11.42 -1.85 13.14
C PRO A 22 -10.05 -2.28 13.67
N THR A 23 -9.66 -1.72 14.82
CA THR A 23 -8.38 -2.06 15.48
C THR A 23 -8.25 -3.57 15.70
N GLY A 24 -7.12 -4.14 15.27
CA GLY A 24 -6.84 -5.58 15.35
C GLY A 24 -7.38 -6.42 14.18
N PHE A 25 -8.11 -5.81 13.24
CA PHE A 25 -8.63 -6.45 12.03
C PHE A 25 -8.30 -5.63 10.77
N GLU A 26 -7.16 -4.91 10.76
CA GLU A 26 -6.82 -3.97 9.69
C GLU A 26 -6.40 -4.62 8.36
N LYS A 27 -6.18 -5.94 8.34
CA LYS A 27 -5.56 -6.66 7.23
C LYS A 27 -6.23 -6.42 5.87
N GLU A 28 -7.56 -6.37 5.82
CA GLU A 28 -8.26 -6.12 4.53
C GLU A 28 -8.09 -4.67 4.06
N GLY A 29 -8.09 -3.70 4.97
CA GLY A 29 -7.82 -2.31 4.64
C GLY A 29 -6.39 -2.12 4.13
N GLN A 30 -5.43 -2.78 4.79
CA GLN A 30 -4.03 -2.80 4.38
C GLN A 30 -3.86 -3.37 2.97
N LYS A 31 -4.54 -4.48 2.63
CA LYS A 31 -4.49 -5.05 1.27
C LYS A 31 -4.97 -4.07 0.20
N ILE A 32 -6.07 -3.36 0.44
CA ILE A 32 -6.60 -2.37 -0.51
C ILE A 32 -5.56 -1.27 -0.75
N TRP A 33 -4.96 -0.77 0.33
CA TRP A 33 -3.92 0.24 0.25
C TRP A 33 -2.66 -0.26 -0.45
N THR A 34 -2.11 -1.42 -0.06
CA THR A 34 -0.90 -2.00 -0.66
C THR A 34 -1.09 -2.30 -2.14
N ASN A 35 -2.27 -2.81 -2.55
CA ASN A 35 -2.57 -3.06 -3.95
C ASN A 35 -2.60 -1.76 -4.77
N TYR A 36 -3.15 -0.68 -4.20
CA TYR A 36 -3.19 0.62 -4.83
C TYR A 36 -1.79 1.22 -5.00
N ILE A 37 -0.94 1.09 -3.98
CA ILE A 37 0.40 1.69 -4.02
C ILE A 37 1.46 0.85 -4.75
N SER A 38 1.21 -0.44 -4.98
CA SER A 38 2.18 -1.38 -5.57
C SER A 38 2.83 -0.93 -6.88
N PRO A 39 2.16 -0.21 -7.81
CA PRO A 39 2.80 0.29 -9.02
C PRO A 39 3.80 1.43 -8.79
N PHE A 40 3.81 2.03 -7.60
CA PHE A 40 4.60 3.23 -7.27
C PHE A 40 5.77 2.94 -6.32
N VAL A 41 5.94 1.69 -5.89
CA VAL A 41 6.96 1.27 -4.92
C VAL A 41 7.69 0.03 -5.43
N ASP A 42 8.96 -0.14 -5.04
CA ASP A 42 9.78 -1.29 -5.45
C ASP A 42 9.51 -2.51 -4.57
N GLU A 43 9.23 -2.28 -3.28
CA GLU A 43 8.91 -3.34 -2.33
C GLU A 43 7.74 -2.96 -1.43
N ILE A 44 6.97 -3.96 -1.01
CA ILE A 44 5.98 -3.83 0.06
C ILE A 44 6.38 -4.77 1.20
N ARG A 45 6.38 -4.24 2.42
CA ARG A 45 6.68 -5.00 3.63
C ARG A 45 5.64 -4.73 4.71
N SER A 46 5.68 -5.53 5.76
CA SER A 46 4.93 -5.31 6.99
C SER A 46 5.83 -5.52 8.20
N ASP A 47 5.53 -4.83 9.30
CA ASP A 47 6.22 -5.02 10.58
C ASP A 47 5.48 -5.99 11.51
N TYR A 48 6.08 -6.27 12.67
CA TYR A 48 5.50 -7.17 13.68
C TYR A 48 4.24 -6.63 14.36
N TYR A 49 3.95 -5.32 14.25
CA TYR A 49 2.74 -4.69 14.74
C TYR A 49 1.61 -4.70 13.69
N GLY A 50 1.91 -5.19 12.48
CA GLY A 50 0.97 -5.29 11.39
C GLY A 50 0.94 -4.05 10.51
N THR A 51 1.78 -3.03 10.70
CA THR A 51 1.84 -1.87 9.81
C THR A 51 2.38 -2.30 8.45
N ALA A 52 1.65 -2.02 7.37
CA ALA A 52 2.12 -2.20 6.01
C ALA A 52 2.79 -0.91 5.49
N TYR A 53 3.90 -1.03 4.77
CA TYR A 53 4.61 0.11 4.19
C TYR A 53 5.25 -0.26 2.84
N GLY A 54 5.39 0.75 1.98
CA GLY A 54 6.06 0.65 0.68
C GLY A 54 7.46 1.28 0.71
N ILE A 55 8.40 0.70 -0.03
CA ILE A 55 9.79 1.15 -0.11
C ILE A 55 10.10 1.55 -1.54
N ILE A 56 10.71 2.72 -1.72
CA ILE A 56 11.25 3.21 -2.99
C ILE A 56 12.78 3.24 -2.86
N ASN A 57 13.49 2.73 -3.87
CA ASN A 57 14.96 2.59 -3.90
C ASN A 57 15.52 1.80 -2.69
N PRO A 58 15.16 0.50 -2.52
CA PRO A 58 15.47 -0.28 -1.32
C PRO A 58 16.98 -0.41 -1.02
N ASP A 59 17.81 -0.39 -2.06
CA ASP A 59 19.26 -0.57 -1.99
C ASP A 59 20.04 0.74 -1.76
N HIS A 60 19.35 1.88 -1.67
CA HIS A 60 20.03 3.17 -1.53
C HIS A 60 20.67 3.34 -0.13
N PRO A 61 21.92 3.84 -0.02
CA PRO A 61 22.63 3.94 1.26
C PRO A 61 21.95 4.89 2.27
N TYR A 62 21.43 6.01 1.78
CA TYR A 62 20.68 6.97 2.58
C TYR A 62 19.20 6.62 2.59
N LYS A 63 18.60 6.55 3.78
CA LYS A 63 17.19 6.17 4.01
C LYS A 63 16.47 7.25 4.81
N VAL A 64 15.24 7.55 4.40
CA VAL A 64 14.30 8.37 5.18
C VAL A 64 13.24 7.41 5.72
N VAL A 65 13.02 7.49 7.04
CA VAL A 65 12.13 6.60 7.79
C VAL A 65 11.12 7.42 8.57
#